data_AF-A0A426XIY2-F1
#
_entry.id   AF-A0A426XIY2-F1
#
_cell.length_a   1.000
_cell.length_b   1.000
_cell.length_c   1.000
_cell.angle_alpha   90.00
_cell.angle_beta   90.00
_cell.angle_gamma   90.00
#
_symmetry.space_group_name_H-M   'P 1'
#
loop_
_entity.id
_entity.type
_entity.pdbx_description
1 polymer ?
#
loop_
_entity_poly.entity_id
_entity_poly.type
_entity_poly.pdbx_seq_one_letter_code
_entity_poly.pdbx_strand_id
1 'polypeptide(L)'
;MTLTLVVDSPLHLCSEIFIPSFCKLIRSNCYPGSLDADKAAGKIVVCVGADPTVTRRVKKLVAQGAGAKGLILIDEDEKGVPFDSGSFPFSEVGNDVGAQILEYMNSTKKPSAVILPAEDAKEFKPAPVVAYFSARGPGGLTEAILKV
;
A
#
# COMPACT_ATOMS: atom_id res chain seq x y z
N MET A 1 -1.25 -20.36 1.43
CA MET A 1 -1.42 -20.59 -0.02
C MET A 1 -0.55 -19.56 -0.74
N THR A 2 0.46 -20.00 -1.48
CA THR A 2 1.37 -19.12 -2.22
C THR A 2 0.68 -18.59 -3.48
N LEU A 3 0.74 -17.29 -3.70
CA LEU A 3 0.07 -16.61 -4.81
C LEU A 3 1.09 -15.87 -5.66
N THR A 4 0.80 -15.76 -6.97
CA THR A 4 1.68 -15.04 -7.90
C THR A 4 1.58 -13.53 -7.66
N LEU A 5 2.72 -12.84 -7.68
CA LEU A 5 2.78 -11.38 -7.59
C LEU A 5 2.56 -10.76 -8.97
N VAL A 6 1.77 -9.68 -9.03
CA VAL A 6 1.60 -8.88 -10.25
C VAL A 6 1.63 -7.39 -9.96
N VAL A 7 2.29 -6.64 -10.85
CA VAL A 7 2.13 -5.19 -10.98
C VAL A 7 1.15 -5.01 -12.14
N ASP A 8 -0.13 -4.94 -11.85
CA ASP A 8 -1.13 -5.13 -12.89
C ASP A 8 -1.42 -3.86 -13.74
N SER A 9 -1.91 -4.03 -14.98
CA SER A 9 -2.30 -2.98 -15.94
C SER A 9 -3.38 -3.43 -16.96
N PRO A 10 -4.43 -2.61 -17.22
CA PRO A 10 -5.14 -2.54 -18.49
C PRO A 10 -5.01 -1.14 -19.11
N LEU A 11 -4.97 -1.14 -20.45
CA LEU A 11 -4.49 -0.06 -21.32
C LEU A 11 -5.55 0.97 -21.75
N HIS A 12 -6.71 1.07 -21.11
CA HIS A 12 -7.80 1.89 -21.64
C HIS A 12 -7.77 3.38 -21.23
N LEU A 13 -7.18 3.75 -20.08
CA LEU A 13 -7.08 5.17 -19.68
C LEU A 13 -5.89 5.91 -20.30
N CYS A 14 -4.84 5.20 -20.70
CA CYS A 14 -3.60 5.82 -21.19
C CYS A 14 -3.59 6.10 -22.69
N SER A 15 -4.61 5.66 -23.42
CA SER A 15 -4.80 6.05 -24.82
C SER A 15 -5.28 7.50 -24.97
N GLU A 16 -5.83 8.12 -23.91
CA GLU A 16 -6.36 9.50 -23.96
C GLU A 16 -5.44 10.55 -23.31
N ILE A 17 -4.36 10.15 -22.63
CA ILE A 17 -3.43 11.08 -21.95
C ILE A 17 -1.99 10.88 -22.46
N PHE A 18 -1.45 11.92 -23.10
CA PHE A 18 -0.24 11.94 -23.93
C PHE A 18 1.11 11.78 -23.19
N ILE A 19 1.14 11.36 -21.90
CA ILE A 19 2.36 11.31 -21.09
C ILE A 19 2.58 9.90 -20.48
N PRO A 20 3.53 9.11 -21.01
CA PRO A 20 3.85 7.76 -20.52
C PRO A 20 4.23 7.69 -19.03
N SER A 21 4.90 8.73 -18.54
CA SER A 21 5.29 8.85 -17.11
C SER A 21 4.06 8.93 -16.20
N PHE A 22 3.04 9.69 -16.59
CA PHE A 22 1.80 9.84 -15.83
C PHE A 22 0.98 8.56 -15.81
N CYS A 23 0.93 7.83 -16.94
CA CYS A 23 0.32 6.51 -17.02
C CYS A 23 1.00 5.49 -16.09
N LYS A 24 2.33 5.53 -16.00
CA LYS A 24 3.10 4.69 -15.08
C LYS A 24 2.73 4.98 -13.62
N LEU A 25 2.59 6.26 -13.27
CA LEU A 25 2.19 6.70 -11.93
C LEU A 25 0.79 6.18 -11.56
N ILE A 26 -0.23 6.48 -12.38
CA ILE A 26 -1.64 6.07 -12.16
C ILE A 26 -1.74 4.56 -11.90
N ARG A 27 -1.08 3.76 -12.76
CA ARG A 27 -1.08 2.30 -12.66
C ARG A 27 -0.41 1.83 -11.37
N SER A 28 0.82 2.27 -11.13
CA SER A 28 1.57 1.85 -9.94
C SER A 28 0.83 2.24 -8.66
N ASN A 29 0.09 3.35 -8.66
CA ASN A 29 -0.65 3.84 -7.50
C ASN A 29 -2.04 3.21 -7.34
N CYS A 30 -2.43 2.25 -8.19
CA CYS A 30 -3.69 1.51 -8.11
C CYS A 30 -4.93 2.42 -8.05
N TYR A 31 -4.95 3.40 -8.94
CA TYR A 31 -6.10 4.25 -9.16
C TYR A 31 -7.35 3.44 -9.53
N PRO A 32 -8.56 3.92 -9.17
CA PRO A 32 -9.79 3.34 -9.68
C PRO A 32 -9.79 3.22 -11.21
N GLY A 33 -10.11 2.04 -11.73
CA GLY A 33 -10.11 1.75 -13.16
C GLY A 33 -8.72 1.48 -13.79
N SER A 34 -7.64 1.48 -13.00
CA SER A 34 -6.28 1.27 -13.49
C SER A 34 -5.76 -0.17 -13.40
N LEU A 35 -6.53 -1.10 -12.80
CA LEU A 35 -6.19 -2.53 -12.69
C LEU A 35 -7.01 -3.37 -13.67
N ASP A 36 -6.39 -4.40 -14.24
CA ASP A 36 -6.93 -5.33 -15.22
C ASP A 36 -7.48 -6.52 -14.46
N ALA A 37 -8.80 -6.58 -14.31
CA ALA A 37 -9.44 -7.60 -13.49
C ALA A 37 -8.98 -9.02 -13.87
N ASP A 38 -8.73 -9.31 -15.16
CA ASP A 38 -8.29 -10.64 -15.60
C ASP A 38 -6.87 -10.98 -15.16
N LYS A 39 -6.02 -9.96 -15.04
CA LYS A 39 -4.63 -10.12 -14.61
C LYS A 39 -4.46 -9.98 -13.10
N ALA A 40 -5.30 -9.23 -12.40
CA ALA A 40 -5.32 -9.13 -10.93
C ALA A 40 -6.03 -10.30 -10.25
N ALA A 41 -7.06 -10.87 -10.89
CA ALA A 41 -7.87 -11.94 -10.31
C ALA A 41 -7.01 -13.11 -9.83
N GLY A 42 -7.23 -13.53 -8.59
CA GLY A 42 -6.54 -14.69 -8.00
C GLY A 42 -5.07 -14.45 -7.60
N LYS A 43 -4.56 -13.23 -7.69
CA LYS A 43 -3.14 -12.89 -7.42
C LYS A 43 -2.98 -11.88 -6.29
N ILE A 44 -1.73 -11.67 -5.86
CA ILE A 44 -1.37 -10.56 -4.98
C ILE A 44 -0.93 -9.40 -5.86
N VAL A 45 -1.60 -8.26 -5.72
CA VAL A 45 -1.26 -7.02 -6.43
C VAL A 45 -0.22 -6.24 -5.64
N VAL A 46 0.75 -5.63 -6.32
CA VAL A 46 1.70 -4.69 -5.72
C VAL A 46 1.42 -3.28 -6.21
N CYS A 47 1.16 -2.36 -5.28
CA CYS A 47 0.95 -0.93 -5.55
C CYS A 47 2.07 -0.09 -4.91
N VAL A 48 2.43 1.03 -5.53
CA VAL A 48 3.40 2.02 -5.04
C VAL A 48 2.67 3.31 -4.71
N GLY A 49 2.74 3.74 -3.45
CA GLY A 49 2.12 4.93 -2.89
C GLY A 49 2.78 6.25 -3.30
N ALA A 50 2.93 6.48 -4.61
CA ALA A 50 3.62 7.66 -5.11
C ALA A 50 2.73 8.94 -5.15
N ASP A 51 1.41 8.78 -5.03
CA ASP A 51 0.47 9.89 -5.07
C ASP A 51 -0.56 9.78 -3.91
N PRO A 52 -0.57 10.75 -2.97
CA PRO A 52 -1.40 10.73 -1.77
C PRO A 52 -2.87 11.06 -2.04
N THR A 53 -3.25 11.49 -3.25
CA THR A 53 -4.65 11.77 -3.60
C THR A 53 -5.54 10.52 -3.53
N VAL A 54 -4.95 9.34 -3.74
CA VAL A 54 -5.61 8.05 -3.56
C VAL A 54 -5.17 7.45 -2.24
N THR A 55 -6.08 7.37 -1.27
CA THR A 55 -5.79 6.77 0.04
C THR A 55 -5.49 5.28 -0.07
N ARG A 56 -4.70 4.72 0.86
CA ARG A 56 -4.46 3.27 0.95
C ARG A 56 -5.74 2.45 1.04
N ARG A 57 -6.80 2.98 1.67
CA ARG A 57 -8.12 2.35 1.73
C ARG A 57 -8.75 2.20 0.34
N VAL A 58 -8.67 3.23 -0.50
CA VAL A 58 -9.18 3.17 -1.87
C VAL A 58 -8.37 2.18 -2.69
N LYS A 59 -7.02 2.20 -2.61
CA LYS A 59 -6.15 1.22 -3.32
C LYS A 59 -6.51 -0.22 -2.96
N LYS A 60 -6.75 -0.48 -1.66
CA LYS A 60 -7.21 -1.77 -1.15
C LYS A 60 -8.56 -2.19 -1.73
N LEU A 61 -9.54 -1.28 -1.79
CA LEU A 61 -10.84 -1.56 -2.39
C LEU A 61 -10.77 -1.80 -3.90
N VAL A 62 -9.89 -1.08 -4.61
CA VAL A 62 -9.67 -1.27 -6.06
C VAL A 62 -9.07 -2.65 -6.31
N ALA A 63 -8.04 -3.05 -5.58
CA ALA A 63 -7.45 -4.40 -5.72
C ALA A 63 -8.47 -5.50 -5.37
N GLN A 64 -9.21 -5.33 -4.27
CA GLN A 64 -10.25 -6.27 -3.86
C GLN A 64 -11.39 -6.38 -4.90
N GLY A 65 -11.81 -5.25 -5.47
CA GLY A 65 -12.83 -5.20 -6.53
C GLY A 65 -12.37 -5.82 -7.86
N ALA A 66 -11.06 -5.79 -8.14
CA ALA A 66 -10.45 -6.45 -9.29
C ALA A 66 -10.28 -7.98 -9.10
N GLY A 67 -10.78 -8.56 -8.01
CA GLY A 67 -10.70 -9.99 -7.73
C GLY A 67 -9.32 -10.45 -7.21
N ALA A 68 -8.46 -9.52 -6.80
CA ALA A 68 -7.19 -9.85 -6.17
C ALA A 68 -7.42 -10.64 -4.87
N LYS A 69 -6.42 -11.45 -4.51
CA LYS A 69 -6.40 -12.24 -3.27
C LYS A 69 -5.57 -11.60 -2.17
N GLY A 70 -4.87 -10.49 -2.48
CA GLY A 70 -4.19 -9.66 -1.50
C GLY A 70 -3.54 -8.43 -2.15
N LEU A 71 -3.08 -7.52 -1.31
CA LEU A 71 -2.39 -6.29 -1.72
C LEU A 71 -1.11 -6.09 -0.89
N ILE A 72 0.01 -5.86 -1.57
CA ILE A 72 1.21 -5.27 -0.99
C ILE A 72 1.26 -3.81 -1.42
N LEU A 73 1.22 -2.89 -0.46
CA LEU A 73 1.38 -1.47 -0.68
C LEU A 73 2.80 -1.06 -0.30
N ILE A 74 3.53 -0.47 -1.24
CA ILE A 74 4.84 0.15 -0.99
C ILE A 74 4.59 1.62 -0.67
N ASP A 75 4.72 2.00 0.59
CA ASP A 75 4.47 3.35 1.09
C ASP A 75 5.29 3.58 2.37
N GLU A 76 5.78 4.80 2.55
CA GLU A 76 6.58 5.19 3.72
C GLU A 76 5.77 6.03 4.71
N ASP A 77 4.81 6.81 4.22
CA ASP A 77 4.16 7.86 4.99
C ASP A 77 3.18 7.28 6.03
N GLU A 78 2.50 6.19 5.69
CA GLU A 78 1.44 5.60 6.52
C GLU A 78 1.85 4.28 7.20
N LYS A 79 3.08 3.79 7.00
CA LYS A 79 3.58 2.50 7.53
C LYS A 79 3.51 2.41 9.06
N GLY A 80 3.69 3.54 9.75
CA GLY A 80 3.59 3.64 11.21
C GLY A 80 2.18 3.85 11.75
N VAL A 81 1.18 3.98 10.86
CA VAL A 81 -0.21 4.29 11.22
C VAL A 81 -1.05 3.02 11.13
N PRO A 82 -1.72 2.59 12.22
CA PRO A 82 -2.59 1.42 12.21
C PRO A 82 -3.60 1.47 11.05
N PHE A 83 -3.77 0.33 10.38
CA PHE A 83 -4.72 0.17 9.29
C PHE A 83 -5.51 -1.13 9.46
N ASP A 84 -6.83 -1.01 9.44
CA ASP A 84 -7.71 -2.18 9.41
C ASP A 84 -8.09 -2.53 7.97
N SER A 85 -7.53 -3.62 7.46
CA SER A 85 -7.85 -4.16 6.13
C SER A 85 -9.05 -5.13 6.14
N GLY A 86 -9.61 -5.44 7.31
CA GLY A 86 -10.61 -6.47 7.51
C GLY A 86 -10.08 -7.87 7.13
N SER A 87 -10.93 -8.69 6.50
CA SER A 87 -10.57 -10.05 6.07
C SER A 87 -9.71 -10.11 4.80
N PHE A 88 -9.40 -8.98 4.18
CA PHE A 88 -8.61 -8.94 2.95
C PHE A 88 -7.12 -8.89 3.28
N PRO A 89 -6.29 -9.84 2.78
CA PRO A 89 -4.86 -9.83 3.01
C PRO A 89 -4.20 -8.56 2.49
N PHE A 90 -3.56 -7.82 3.39
CA PHE A 90 -2.95 -6.54 3.11
C PHE A 90 -1.65 -6.42 3.88
N SER A 91 -0.59 -5.93 3.24
CA SER A 91 0.67 -5.60 3.88
C SER A 91 1.18 -4.27 3.33
N GLU A 92 1.59 -3.38 4.22
CA GLU A 92 2.25 -2.12 3.86
C GLU A 92 3.74 -2.24 4.18
N VAL A 93 4.60 -1.86 3.24
CA VAL A 93 6.05 -1.96 3.36
C VAL A 93 6.69 -0.64 2.96
N GLY A 94 7.80 -0.29 3.62
CA GLY A 94 8.56 0.92 3.28
C GLY A 94 9.29 0.79 1.95
N ASN A 95 9.83 1.91 1.47
CA ASN A 95 10.45 2.02 0.15
C ASN A 95 11.63 1.04 -0.05
N ASP A 96 12.46 0.84 0.97
CA ASP A 96 13.63 -0.05 0.89
C ASP A 96 13.23 -1.52 0.67
N VAL A 97 12.19 -1.98 1.37
CA VAL A 97 11.65 -3.34 1.21
C VAL A 97 10.87 -3.42 -0.10
N GLY A 98 10.14 -2.38 -0.45
CA GLY A 98 9.41 -2.28 -1.72
C GLY A 98 10.34 -2.40 -2.93
N ALA A 99 11.50 -1.75 -2.91
CA ALA A 99 12.50 -1.84 -3.96
C ALA A 99 12.99 -3.29 -4.16
N GLN A 100 13.23 -4.02 -3.06
CA GLN A 100 13.61 -5.44 -3.11
C GLN A 100 12.50 -6.33 -3.68
N ILE A 101 11.24 -6.06 -3.33
CA ILE A 101 10.09 -6.78 -3.90
C ILE A 101 10.00 -6.54 -5.41
N LEU A 102 10.14 -5.29 -5.85
CA LEU A 102 10.12 -4.94 -7.27
C LEU A 102 11.29 -5.57 -8.04
N GLU A 103 12.48 -5.60 -7.45
CA GLU A 103 13.65 -6.27 -8.02
C GLU A 103 13.40 -7.79 -8.16
N TYR A 104 12.92 -8.44 -7.10
CA TYR A 104 12.55 -9.86 -7.11
C TYR A 104 11.54 -10.20 -8.20
N MET A 105 10.53 -9.33 -8.40
CA MET A 105 9.53 -9.50 -9.46
C MET A 105 10.12 -9.38 -10.86
N ASN A 106 11.13 -8.53 -11.05
CA ASN A 106 11.80 -8.34 -12.34
C ASN A 106 12.82 -9.45 -12.64
N SER A 107 13.48 -10.00 -11.61
CA SER A 107 14.49 -11.04 -11.76
C SER A 107 13.90 -12.46 -11.90
N THR A 108 12.65 -12.65 -11.50
CA THR A 108 12.01 -13.97 -11.41
C THR A 108 10.90 -14.12 -12.43
N LYS A 109 10.93 -15.18 -13.25
CA LYS A 109 9.91 -15.39 -14.31
C LYS A 109 8.48 -15.61 -13.78
N LYS A 110 8.34 -16.14 -12.56
CA LYS A 110 7.06 -16.43 -11.91
C LYS A 110 7.16 -16.06 -10.42
N PRO A 111 7.17 -14.76 -10.09
CA PRO A 111 7.33 -14.32 -8.71
C PRO A 111 6.10 -14.72 -7.91
N SER A 112 6.34 -15.23 -6.70
CA SER A 112 5.25 -15.64 -5.82
C SER A 112 5.54 -15.22 -4.38
N ALA A 113 4.48 -15.02 -3.61
CA ALA A 113 4.53 -14.57 -2.23
C ALA A 113 3.34 -15.11 -1.41
N VAL A 114 3.46 -14.98 -0.09
CA VAL A 114 2.40 -15.25 0.87
C VAL A 114 2.32 -14.05 1.81
N ILE A 115 1.12 -13.53 2.06
CA ILE A 115 0.87 -12.58 3.14
C ILE A 115 0.42 -13.42 4.34
N LEU A 116 1.22 -13.43 5.39
CA LEU A 116 0.93 -14.16 6.62
C LEU A 116 0.10 -13.28 7.58
N PRO A 117 -0.60 -13.88 8.57
CA PRO A 117 -1.15 -13.14 9.68
C PRO A 117 -0.08 -12.28 10.35
N ALA A 118 -0.48 -11.09 10.82
CA ALA A 118 0.43 -10.22 11.56
C ALA A 118 0.90 -10.90 12.85
N GLU A 119 2.18 -10.74 13.17
CA GLU A 119 2.79 -11.16 14.42
C GLU A 119 3.30 -9.94 15.19
N ASP A 120 3.29 -10.04 16.52
CA ASP A 120 3.77 -8.96 17.37
C ASP A 120 5.29 -8.80 17.27
N ALA A 121 5.75 -7.60 16.97
CA ALA A 121 7.17 -7.23 17.03
C ALA A 121 7.62 -7.05 18.49
N LYS A 122 7.96 -8.16 19.14
CA LYS A 122 8.55 -8.15 20.48
C LYS A 122 9.94 -7.51 20.37
N GLU A 123 10.21 -6.48 21.17
CA GLU A 123 11.49 -5.73 21.23
C GLU A 123 11.73 -4.66 20.16
N PHE A 124 10.69 -4.10 19.54
CA PHE A 124 10.85 -2.95 18.64
C PHE A 124 11.53 -1.76 19.34
N LYS A 125 12.54 -1.17 18.68
CA LYS A 125 13.25 0.03 19.16
C LYS A 125 13.28 1.11 18.05
N PRO A 126 13.03 2.39 18.39
CA PRO A 126 12.70 2.90 19.73
C PRO A 126 11.25 2.59 20.13
N ALA A 127 11.03 2.28 21.41
CA ALA A 127 9.71 2.17 22.02
C ALA A 127 9.80 2.55 23.52
N PRO A 128 8.79 3.26 24.08
CA PRO A 128 7.59 3.77 23.43
C PRO A 128 7.87 5.02 22.57
N VAL A 129 7.01 5.26 21.57
CA VAL A 129 6.99 6.49 20.77
C VAL A 129 5.56 7.01 20.74
N VAL A 130 5.37 8.33 20.83
CA VAL A 130 4.03 8.92 20.76
C VAL A 130 3.48 8.73 19.35
N ALA A 131 2.31 8.11 19.23
CA ALA A 131 1.65 7.85 17.95
C ALA A 131 1.42 9.14 17.17
N TYR A 132 1.54 9.05 15.83
CA TYR A 132 1.41 10.20 14.93
C TYR A 132 0.07 10.94 15.09
N PHE A 133 -1.03 10.20 15.26
CA PHE A 133 -2.38 10.74 15.41
C PHE A 133 -2.72 11.21 16.85
N SER A 134 -1.77 11.18 17.78
CA SER A 134 -1.97 11.70 19.14
C SER A 134 -2.06 13.22 19.12
N ALA A 135 -3.14 13.76 19.70
CA ALA A 135 -3.33 15.20 19.81
C ALA A 135 -2.15 15.84 20.56
N ARG A 136 -1.67 16.98 20.05
CA ARG A 136 -0.58 17.74 20.65
C ARG A 136 -1.14 18.99 21.32
N GLY A 137 -0.67 19.27 22.54
CA GLY A 137 -0.94 20.54 23.20
C GLY A 137 -0.18 21.71 22.57
N PRO A 138 -0.34 22.93 23.10
CA PRO A 138 -1.18 23.28 24.26
C PRO A 138 -2.67 23.37 23.93
N GLY A 139 -3.54 23.34 24.96
CA GLY A 139 -4.98 23.50 24.78
C GLY A 139 -5.35 24.98 24.59
N GLY A 140 -6.09 25.31 23.53
CA GLY A 140 -6.35 26.71 23.13
C GLY A 140 -7.10 27.59 24.14
N LEU A 141 -7.71 27.03 25.19
CA LEU A 141 -8.36 27.82 26.26
C LEU A 141 -7.43 28.16 27.43
N THR A 142 -6.39 27.36 27.66
CA THR A 142 -5.51 27.47 28.83
C THR A 142 -4.09 27.02 28.47
N GLU A 143 -3.38 27.85 27.71
CA GLU A 143 -2.03 27.52 27.24
C GLU A 143 -1.01 27.32 28.36
N ALA A 144 -1.25 27.93 29.53
CA ALA A 144 -0.41 27.80 30.72
C ALA A 144 -0.59 26.47 31.48
N ILE A 145 -1.59 25.65 31.13
CA ILE A 145 -1.82 24.33 31.75
C ILE A 145 -1.32 23.26 30.79
N LEU A 146 -0.29 22.52 31.20
CA LEU A 146 0.23 21.40 30.42
C LEU A 146 -0.89 20.36 30.20
N LYS A 147 -1.16 20.06 28.93
CA LYS A 147 -2.02 18.94 28.54
C LYS A 147 -1.14 17.73 28.30
N VAL A 148 -1.38 16.69 29.11
CA VAL A 148 -0.77 15.36 29.03
C VAL A 148 -1.71 14.42 28.31
#